data_AF-A0A941XI82-F1
#
_entry.id   AF-A0A941XI82-F1
#
_cell.length_a   1.000
_cell.length_b   1.000
_cell.length_c   1.000
_cell.angle_alpha   90.00
_cell.angle_beta   90.00
_cell.angle_gamma   90.00
#
_symmetry.space_group_name_H-M   'P 1'
#
loop_
_entity.id
_entity.type
_entity.pdbx_description
1 polymer ?
#
loop_
_entity_poly.entity_id
_entity_poly.type
_entity_poly.pdbx_seq_one_letter_code
_entity_poly.pdbx_strand_id
1 'polypeptide(L)'
;MKQENRIFEKFLNVLVLLGSLFIIIIVSIELLSVRPVLSEQFILNTHLIVCFIFLLDFFVRWFYSGQGWRFMWRNLFFFLVSIPYLNIVYAFAPTLSHGAWVALRLIPLARGIYGVSLIVNWMTSSKITNLFITYLTILFIIIYFSSIIFFFVEHGPNPLVKGYWDAFNWALMNVTTVGSNIFGVTKLGQSLAVVLAASVMIFFPIFTAYVTTKFQNKRKRIENN
;
A
#
# COMPACT_ATOMS: atom_id res chain seq x y z
N MET A 1 -14.90 1.24 31.45
CA MET A 1 -13.52 0.89 31.05
C MET A 1 -13.38 0.21 29.69
N LYS A 2 -14.07 -0.90 29.35
CA LYS A 2 -13.93 -1.53 28.00
C LYS A 2 -14.46 -0.72 26.81
N GLN A 3 -15.35 0.25 27.05
CA GLN A 3 -16.05 1.00 25.99
C GLN A 3 -15.34 2.29 25.58
N GLU A 4 -14.70 3.02 26.52
CA GLU A 4 -13.82 4.16 26.19
C GLU A 4 -12.61 3.73 25.36
N ASN A 5 -11.99 2.60 25.70
CA ASN A 5 -10.85 2.07 24.95
C ASN A 5 -11.20 1.82 23.48
N ARG A 6 -12.44 1.39 23.18
CA ARG A 6 -12.90 1.16 21.80
C ARG A 6 -13.10 2.45 21.01
N ILE A 7 -13.51 3.55 21.65
CA ILE A 7 -13.68 4.84 20.98
C ILE A 7 -12.30 5.42 20.68
N PHE A 8 -11.39 5.34 21.64
CA PHE A 8 -10.02 5.81 21.47
C PHE A 8 -9.25 5.01 20.41
N GLU A 9 -9.37 3.68 20.40
CA GLU A 9 -8.81 2.83 19.34
C GLU A 9 -9.37 3.18 17.95
N LYS A 10 -10.67 3.44 17.84
CA LYS A 10 -11.29 3.88 16.58
C LYS A 10 -10.74 5.22 16.11
N PHE A 11 -10.59 6.17 17.03
CA PHE A 11 -10.01 7.48 16.72
C PHE A 11 -8.58 7.35 16.21
N LEU A 12 -7.75 6.55 16.89
CA LEU A 12 -6.37 6.27 16.45
C LEU A 12 -6.32 5.58 15.09
N ASN A 13 -7.20 4.60 14.84
CA ASN A 13 -7.31 3.95 13.53
C ASN A 13 -7.63 4.96 12.41
N VAL A 14 -8.56 5.89 12.66
CA VAL A 14 -8.91 6.94 11.68
C VAL A 14 -7.73 7.87 11.44
N LEU A 15 -7.04 8.28 12.50
CA LEU A 15 -5.87 9.15 12.40
C LEU A 15 -4.72 8.51 11.61
N VAL A 16 -4.40 7.24 11.90
CA VAL A 16 -3.43 6.39 11.19
C VAL A 16 -3.82 6.23 9.72
N LEU A 17 -5.11 6.03 9.43
CA LEU A 17 -5.62 5.88 8.07
C LEU A 17 -5.49 7.19 7.28
N LEU A 18 -5.90 8.32 7.86
CA LEU A 18 -5.72 9.64 7.23
C LEU A 18 -4.25 9.98 7.02
N GLY A 19 -3.39 9.69 8.00
CA GLY A 19 -1.94 9.85 7.88
C GLY A 19 -1.35 8.99 6.76
N SER A 20 -1.80 7.74 6.64
CA SER A 20 -1.38 6.84 5.55
C SER A 20 -1.79 7.38 4.19
N LEU A 21 -3.03 7.84 4.05
CA LEU A 21 -3.55 8.42 2.80
C LEU A 21 -2.80 9.70 2.43
N PHE A 22 -2.51 10.54 3.42
CA PHE A 22 -1.77 11.79 3.21
C PHE A 22 -0.34 11.53 2.72
N ILE A 23 0.38 10.59 3.35
CA ILE A 23 1.72 10.17 2.86
C ILE A 23 1.62 9.64 1.43
N ILE A 24 0.62 8.81 1.12
CA ILE A 24 0.45 8.27 -0.23
C ILE A 24 0.29 9.40 -1.24
N ILE A 25 -0.53 10.42 -0.95
CA ILE A 25 -0.72 11.58 -1.84
C ILE A 25 0.59 12.33 -2.06
N ILE A 26 1.33 12.62 -0.98
CA ILE A 26 2.62 13.34 -1.07
C ILE A 26 3.62 12.55 -1.90
N VAL A 27 3.80 11.26 -1.61
CA VAL A 27 4.71 10.39 -2.35
C VAL A 27 4.27 10.25 -3.81
N SER A 28 2.97 10.14 -4.09
CA SER A 28 2.47 10.09 -5.46
C SER A 28 2.77 11.37 -6.24
N ILE A 29 2.58 12.55 -5.63
CA ILE A 29 2.95 13.83 -6.26
C ILE A 29 4.46 13.87 -6.53
N GLU A 30 5.27 13.45 -5.56
CA GLU A 30 6.72 13.44 -5.66
C GLU A 30 7.23 12.49 -6.75
N LEU A 31 6.72 11.26 -6.82
CA LEU A 31 7.16 10.25 -7.77
C LEU A 31 6.65 10.49 -9.20
N LEU A 32 5.49 11.13 -9.35
CA LEU A 32 4.91 11.44 -10.66
C LEU A 32 5.47 12.72 -11.27
N SER A 33 6.00 13.62 -10.45
CA SER A 33 6.51 14.90 -10.94
C SER A 33 7.94 14.76 -11.43
N VAL A 34 8.16 15.02 -12.72
CA VAL A 34 9.50 15.02 -13.34
C VAL A 34 10.40 16.14 -12.75
N ARG A 35 9.78 17.17 -12.16
CA ARG A 35 10.46 18.26 -11.45
C ARG A 35 9.96 18.31 -10.00
N PRO A 36 10.80 18.69 -9.02
CA PRO A 36 10.37 18.82 -7.64
C PRO A 36 9.32 19.95 -7.52
N VAL A 37 8.06 19.56 -7.29
CA VAL A 37 6.94 20.48 -7.06
C VAL A 37 6.86 20.90 -5.58
N LEU A 38 7.17 19.96 -4.68
CA LEU A 38 7.20 20.18 -3.24
C LEU A 38 8.63 20.45 -2.78
N SER A 39 8.81 21.33 -1.81
CA SER A 39 10.13 21.57 -1.23
C SER A 39 10.59 20.37 -0.41
N GLU A 40 11.89 20.08 -0.45
CA GLU A 40 12.47 18.96 0.31
C GLU A 40 12.14 19.08 1.81
N GLN A 41 12.22 20.29 2.36
CA GLN A 41 11.88 20.55 3.75
C GLN A 41 10.41 20.26 4.07
N PHE A 42 9.49 20.57 3.16
CA PHE A 42 8.08 20.28 3.34
C PHE A 42 7.82 18.77 3.34
N ILE A 43 8.46 18.03 2.43
CA ILE A 43 8.37 16.56 2.36
C ILE A 43 8.92 15.96 3.67
N LEU A 44 10.13 16.35 4.08
CA LEU A 44 10.75 15.84 5.31
C LEU A 44 9.93 16.15 6.56
N ASN A 45 9.42 17.37 6.71
CA ASN A 45 8.59 17.75 7.86
C ASN A 45 7.27 16.96 7.87
N THR A 46 6.62 16.82 6.72
CA THR A 46 5.37 16.08 6.58
C THR A 46 5.56 14.60 6.92
N HIS A 47 6.60 13.97 6.36
CA HIS A 47 6.93 12.59 6.66
C HIS A 47 7.20 12.39 8.16
N LEU A 48 7.95 13.30 8.80
CA LEU A 48 8.24 13.23 10.22
C LEU A 48 6.98 13.28 11.08
N ILE A 49 6.08 14.23 10.82
CA ILE A 49 4.81 14.39 11.57
C ILE A 49 3.99 13.11 11.48
N VAL A 50 3.84 12.57 10.27
CA VAL A 50 3.03 11.37 10.07
C VAL A 50 3.71 10.14 10.70
N CYS A 51 5.04 9.99 10.60
CA CYS A 51 5.78 8.94 11.33
C CYS A 51 5.51 9.00 12.82
N PHE A 52 5.55 10.20 13.39
CA PHE A 52 5.32 10.42 14.81
C PHE A 52 3.90 9.99 15.23
N ILE A 53 2.89 10.28 14.41
CA ILE A 53 1.52 9.80 14.62
C ILE A 53 1.45 8.27 14.67
N PHE A 54 2.08 7.57 13.72
CA PHE A 54 2.11 6.10 13.69
C PHE A 54 2.85 5.51 14.89
N LEU A 55 3.98 6.13 15.25
CA LEU A 55 4.80 5.72 16.36
C LEU A 55 4.04 5.89 17.69
N LEU A 56 3.31 7.00 17.85
CA LEU A 56 2.39 7.19 18.98
C LEU A 56 1.29 6.12 19.02
N ASP A 57 0.63 5.82 17.90
CA ASP A 57 -0.36 4.73 17.85
C ASP A 57 0.25 3.38 18.28
N PHE A 58 1.46 3.06 17.80
CA PHE A 58 2.18 1.85 18.19
C PHE A 58 2.43 1.79 19.71
N PHE A 59 2.99 2.85 20.29
CA PHE A 59 3.32 2.90 21.71
C PHE A 59 2.07 2.84 22.59
N VAL A 60 1.01 3.52 22.18
CA VAL A 60 -0.29 3.47 22.85
C VAL A 60 -0.84 2.04 22.85
N ARG A 61 -0.90 1.37 21.71
CA ARG A 61 -1.37 -0.03 21.64
C ARG A 61 -0.49 -0.97 22.43
N TRP A 62 0.82 -0.73 22.42
CA TRP A 62 1.76 -1.53 23.18
C TRP A 62 1.48 -1.44 24.68
N PHE A 63 1.31 -0.23 25.20
CA PHE A 63 0.99 0.04 26.61
C PHE A 63 -0.32 -0.64 27.05
N TYR A 64 -1.39 -0.51 26.25
CA TYR A 64 -2.68 -1.10 26.57
C TYR A 64 -2.76 -2.63 26.36
N SER A 65 -1.86 -3.21 25.56
CA SER A 65 -1.92 -4.65 25.25
C SER A 65 -1.64 -5.57 26.44
N GLY A 66 -0.91 -5.09 27.46
CA GLY A 66 -0.48 -5.89 28.62
C GLY A 66 0.46 -7.06 28.28
N GLN A 67 0.86 -7.22 27.01
CA GLN A 67 1.65 -8.36 26.52
C GLN A 67 3.16 -8.11 26.55
N GLY A 68 3.59 -6.89 26.92
CA GLY A 68 5.00 -6.50 27.01
C GLY A 68 5.75 -6.78 25.71
N TRP A 69 6.91 -7.44 25.80
CA TRP A 69 7.80 -7.71 24.66
C TRP A 69 7.16 -8.54 23.54
N ARG A 70 6.21 -9.44 23.88
CA ARG A 70 5.51 -10.27 22.88
C ARG A 70 4.72 -9.43 21.87
N PHE A 71 4.14 -8.32 22.32
CA PHE A 71 3.45 -7.39 21.42
C PHE A 71 4.41 -6.74 20.43
N MET A 72 5.62 -6.37 20.89
CA MET A 72 6.61 -5.70 20.06
C MET A 72 7.09 -6.60 18.93
N TRP A 73 7.44 -7.87 19.20
CA TRP A 73 7.86 -8.80 18.14
C TRP A 73 6.76 -9.11 17.14
N ARG A 74 5.51 -9.24 17.59
CA ARG A 74 4.38 -9.46 16.68
C ARG A 74 4.14 -8.28 15.74
N ASN A 75 4.38 -7.06 16.22
CA ASN A 75 4.13 -5.83 15.46
C ASN A 75 5.43 -5.15 14.99
N LEU A 76 6.56 -5.88 14.96
CA LEU A 76 7.88 -5.33 14.68
C LEU A 76 7.94 -4.66 13.30
N PHE A 77 7.29 -5.28 12.30
CA PHE A 77 7.20 -4.69 10.96
C PHE A 77 6.55 -3.30 11.01
N PHE A 78 5.43 -3.14 11.72
CA PHE A 78 4.75 -1.85 11.84
C PHE A 78 5.60 -0.83 12.60
N PHE A 79 6.32 -1.25 13.65
CA PHE A 79 7.27 -0.39 14.35
C PHE A 79 8.38 0.12 13.43
N LEU A 80 9.09 -0.79 12.74
CA LEU A 80 10.17 -0.44 11.82
C LEU A 80 9.67 0.51 10.75
N VAL A 81 8.54 0.14 10.14
CA VAL A 81 7.91 0.94 9.11
C VAL A 81 7.52 2.32 9.66
N SER A 82 7.22 2.52 10.93
CA SER A 82 6.87 3.85 11.51
C SER A 82 8.06 4.79 11.75
N ILE A 83 9.31 4.32 11.63
CA ILE A 83 10.51 5.13 11.90
C ILE A 83 10.74 6.17 10.79
N PRO A 84 11.05 7.45 11.11
CA PRO A 84 11.29 8.49 10.11
C PRO A 84 12.68 8.37 9.46
N TYR A 85 12.91 7.30 8.69
CA TYR A 85 14.21 7.02 8.07
C TYR A 85 14.71 8.14 7.16
N LEU A 86 13.82 8.76 6.36
CA LEU A 86 14.20 9.88 5.48
C LEU A 86 14.82 11.04 6.28
N ASN A 87 14.21 11.44 7.40
CA ASN A 87 14.73 12.50 8.25
C ASN A 87 16.04 12.11 8.95
N ILE A 88 16.14 10.87 9.44
CA ILE A 88 17.36 10.37 10.10
C ILE A 88 18.51 10.36 9.09
N VAL A 89 18.28 9.80 7.91
CA VAL A 89 19.30 9.68 6.88
C VAL A 89 19.74 11.06 6.38
N TYR A 90 18.80 11.97 6.16
CA TYR A 90 19.12 13.36 5.79
C TYR A 90 19.97 14.07 6.85
N ALA A 91 19.75 13.78 8.14
CA ALA A 91 20.51 14.40 9.24
C ALA A 91 21.92 13.81 9.42
N PHE A 92 22.10 12.50 9.24
CA PHE A 92 23.33 11.79 9.63
C PHE A 92 24.20 11.29 8.48
N ALA A 93 23.65 11.15 7.26
CA ALA A 93 24.37 10.61 6.11
C ALA A 93 23.92 11.29 4.81
N PRO A 94 24.54 12.42 4.42
CA PRO A 94 24.16 13.12 3.18
C PRO A 94 24.53 12.36 1.90
N THR A 95 25.51 11.45 1.97
CA THR A 95 26.06 10.72 0.81
C THR A 95 25.53 9.30 0.75
N LEU A 96 24.34 9.08 0.20
CA LEU A 96 23.82 7.75 -0.11
C LEU A 96 23.90 7.43 -1.60
N SER A 97 24.05 6.15 -1.91
CA SER A 97 23.85 5.66 -3.26
C SER A 97 22.43 5.96 -3.73
N HIS A 98 22.28 6.25 -5.02
CA HIS A 98 20.99 6.60 -5.64
C HIS A 98 19.92 5.54 -5.36
N GLY A 99 20.28 4.25 -5.40
CA GLY A 99 19.36 3.15 -5.10
C GLY A 99 18.87 3.11 -3.63
N ALA A 100 19.73 3.46 -2.67
CA ALA A 100 19.32 3.52 -1.26
C ALA A 100 18.40 4.72 -1.00
N TRP A 101 18.66 5.85 -1.66
CA TRP A 101 17.78 7.02 -1.64
C TRP A 101 16.37 6.68 -2.15
N VAL A 102 16.28 5.96 -3.27
CA VAL A 102 15.02 5.46 -3.81
C VAL A 102 14.33 4.51 -2.83
N ALA A 103 15.05 3.54 -2.27
CA ALA A 103 14.48 2.57 -1.34
C ALA A 103 13.85 3.24 -0.11
N LEU A 104 14.50 4.28 0.44
CA LEU A 104 14.00 5.04 1.59
C LEU A 104 12.69 5.77 1.29
N ARG A 105 12.50 6.28 0.06
CA ARG A 105 11.24 6.90 -0.39
C ARG A 105 10.12 5.90 -0.62
N LEU A 106 10.44 4.61 -0.78
CA LEU A 106 9.46 3.53 -0.92
C LEU A 106 8.98 2.97 0.44
N ILE A 107 9.75 3.15 1.54
CA ILE A 107 9.33 2.69 2.88
C ILE A 107 7.96 3.26 3.30
N PRO A 108 7.65 4.55 3.06
CA PRO A 108 6.33 5.10 3.34
C PRO A 108 5.20 4.46 2.53
N LEU A 109 5.46 3.92 1.34
CA LEU A 109 4.45 3.15 0.58
C LEU A 109 4.11 1.83 1.28
N ALA A 110 5.09 1.17 1.90
CA ALA A 110 4.84 -0.02 2.72
C ALA A 110 3.94 0.29 3.94
N ARG A 111 3.91 1.54 4.44
CA ARG A 111 2.95 2.00 5.46
C ARG A 111 1.52 2.01 4.94
N GLY A 112 1.35 2.47 3.70
CA GLY A 112 0.07 2.46 3.00
C GLY A 112 -0.53 1.05 2.96
N ILE A 113 0.30 0.04 2.68
CA ILE A 113 -0.09 -1.38 2.67
C ILE A 113 -0.58 -1.83 4.06
N TYR A 114 0.07 -1.39 5.15
CA TYR A 114 -0.42 -1.68 6.50
C TYR A 114 -1.76 -0.99 6.79
N GLY A 115 -1.95 0.26 6.35
CA GLY A 115 -3.25 0.95 6.40
C GLY A 115 -4.33 0.17 5.66
N VAL A 116 -4.00 -0.44 4.52
CA VAL A 116 -4.90 -1.33 3.78
C VAL A 116 -5.23 -2.59 4.58
N SER A 117 -4.29 -3.18 5.29
CA SER A 117 -4.56 -4.35 6.15
C SER A 117 -5.58 -4.06 7.26
N LEU A 118 -5.61 -2.83 7.79
CA LEU A 118 -6.62 -2.38 8.75
C LEU A 118 -8.00 -2.26 8.08
N ILE A 119 -8.06 -1.71 6.87
CA ILE A 119 -9.29 -1.61 6.07
C ILE A 119 -9.83 -3.01 5.74
N VAL A 120 -8.95 -3.92 5.33
CA VAL A 120 -9.28 -5.33 5.05
C VAL A 120 -9.85 -5.99 6.30
N ASN A 121 -9.22 -5.82 7.47
CA ASN A 121 -9.72 -6.41 8.71
C ASN A 121 -11.10 -5.85 9.12
N TRP A 122 -11.35 -4.57 8.86
CA TRP A 122 -12.66 -3.94 9.08
C TRP A 122 -13.73 -4.42 8.08
N MET A 123 -13.36 -4.58 6.81
CA MET A 123 -14.28 -4.99 5.74
C MET A 123 -14.58 -6.50 5.78
N THR A 124 -13.66 -7.34 6.24
CA THR A 124 -13.81 -8.81 6.27
C THR A 124 -14.77 -9.30 7.38
N SER A 125 -15.30 -8.41 8.21
CA SER A 125 -16.28 -8.75 9.26
C SER A 125 -17.68 -9.15 8.74
N SER A 126 -17.94 -9.22 7.42
CA SER A 126 -19.25 -9.63 6.89
C SER A 126 -19.18 -10.49 5.61
N LYS A 127 -20.33 -11.06 5.23
CA LYS A 127 -20.57 -12.08 4.18
C LYS A 127 -19.74 -11.88 2.89
N ILE A 128 -19.54 -12.98 2.13
CA ILE A 128 -18.85 -13.12 0.82
C ILE A 128 -18.86 -11.89 -0.11
N THR A 129 -19.92 -11.06 -0.12
CA THR A 129 -19.95 -9.76 -0.82
C THR A 129 -18.85 -8.79 -0.37
N ASN A 130 -18.54 -8.73 0.93
CA ASN A 130 -17.43 -7.92 1.45
C ASN A 130 -16.07 -8.44 1.01
N LEU A 131 -15.90 -9.77 0.84
CA LEU A 131 -14.64 -10.32 0.32
C LEU A 131 -14.38 -9.90 -1.13
N PHE A 132 -15.41 -9.89 -1.97
CA PHE A 132 -15.28 -9.44 -3.36
C PHE A 132 -14.96 -7.93 -3.47
N ILE A 133 -15.62 -7.10 -2.67
CA ILE A 133 -15.32 -5.66 -2.63
C ILE A 133 -13.89 -5.43 -2.13
N THR A 134 -13.50 -6.12 -1.05
CA THR A 134 -12.14 -6.08 -0.51
C THR A 134 -11.11 -6.46 -1.57
N TYR A 135 -11.38 -7.50 -2.36
CA TYR A 135 -10.55 -7.92 -3.46
C TYR A 135 -10.38 -6.80 -4.50
N LEU A 136 -11.48 -6.22 -4.99
CA LEU A 136 -11.40 -5.12 -5.97
C LEU A 136 -10.61 -3.95 -5.41
N THR A 137 -10.82 -3.59 -4.15
CA THR A 137 -10.05 -2.54 -3.48
C THR A 137 -8.55 -2.85 -3.46
N ILE A 138 -8.15 -4.05 -3.04
CA ILE A 138 -6.73 -4.47 -3.05
C ILE A 138 -6.16 -4.43 -4.47
N LEU A 139 -6.91 -4.93 -5.46
CA LEU A 139 -6.47 -4.95 -6.85
C LEU A 139 -6.22 -3.54 -7.39
N PHE A 140 -7.15 -2.60 -7.19
CA PHE A 140 -6.98 -1.20 -7.58
C PHE A 140 -5.76 -0.57 -6.92
N ILE A 141 -5.52 -0.88 -5.65
CA ILE A 141 -4.37 -0.39 -4.90
C ILE A 141 -3.06 -0.94 -5.47
N ILE A 142 -2.99 -2.23 -5.79
CA ILE A 142 -1.80 -2.85 -6.40
C ILE A 142 -1.53 -2.24 -7.78
N ILE A 143 -2.56 -2.07 -8.62
CA ILE A 143 -2.42 -1.42 -9.94
C ILE A 143 -1.85 -0.01 -9.77
N TYR A 144 -2.44 0.78 -8.87
CA TYR A 144 -2.05 2.17 -8.62
C TYR A 144 -0.61 2.30 -8.13
N PHE A 145 -0.20 1.53 -7.12
CA PHE A 145 1.18 1.62 -6.63
C PHE A 145 2.18 1.06 -7.64
N SER A 146 1.83 -0.01 -8.34
CA SER A 146 2.73 -0.59 -9.34
C SER A 146 2.93 0.34 -10.53
N SER A 147 1.90 1.06 -10.98
CA SER A 147 2.04 2.04 -12.07
C SER A 147 2.93 3.22 -11.66
N ILE A 148 2.79 3.73 -10.43
CA ILE A 148 3.64 4.83 -9.93
C ILE A 148 5.09 4.39 -9.79
N ILE A 149 5.34 3.23 -9.16
CA ILE A 149 6.72 2.75 -8.97
C ILE A 149 7.35 2.43 -10.32
N PHE A 150 6.61 1.80 -11.25
CA PHE A 150 7.11 1.52 -12.59
C PHE A 150 7.44 2.81 -13.35
N PHE A 151 6.55 3.80 -13.31
CA PHE A 151 6.84 5.11 -13.90
C PHE A 151 8.11 5.72 -13.29
N PHE A 152 8.23 5.74 -11.97
CA PHE A 152 9.37 6.35 -11.29
C PHE A 152 10.72 5.70 -11.66
N VAL A 153 10.77 4.38 -11.79
CA VAL A 153 12.04 3.68 -12.09
C VAL A 153 12.35 3.58 -13.58
N GLU A 154 11.33 3.59 -14.44
CA GLU A 154 11.50 3.41 -15.90
C GLU A 154 11.46 4.73 -16.69
N HIS A 155 10.89 5.80 -16.14
CA HIS A 155 10.85 7.09 -16.83
C HIS A 155 12.26 7.70 -16.93
N GLY A 156 12.74 7.83 -18.18
CA GLY A 156 14.12 8.25 -18.49
C GLY A 156 14.94 7.09 -19.06
N PRO A 157 15.23 6.02 -18.29
CA PRO A 157 15.95 4.84 -18.80
C PRO A 157 15.21 4.10 -19.92
N ASN A 158 13.87 4.09 -19.89
CA ASN A 158 13.05 3.39 -20.84
C ASN A 158 12.40 4.36 -21.85
N PRO A 159 12.78 4.34 -23.13
CA PRO A 159 12.24 5.25 -24.14
C PRO A 159 10.75 5.01 -24.46
N LEU A 160 10.21 3.85 -24.06
CA LEU A 160 8.80 3.51 -24.24
C LEU A 160 7.89 4.12 -23.17
N VAL A 161 8.44 4.55 -22.04
CA VAL A 161 7.68 5.17 -20.94
C VAL A 161 7.81 6.69 -21.05
N LYS A 162 6.91 7.31 -21.83
CA LYS A 162 6.94 8.76 -22.10
C LYS A 162 6.13 9.55 -21.08
N GLY A 163 5.07 8.93 -20.55
CA GLY A 163 4.21 9.54 -19.54
C GLY A 163 3.65 8.51 -18.56
N TYR A 164 3.00 9.02 -17.51
CA TYR A 164 2.39 8.17 -16.48
C TYR A 164 1.34 7.21 -17.06
N TRP A 165 0.57 7.64 -18.07
CA TRP A 165 -0.45 6.79 -18.70
C TRP A 165 0.14 5.54 -19.36
N ASP A 166 1.38 5.59 -19.85
CA ASP A 166 2.06 4.41 -20.40
C ASP A 166 2.33 3.37 -19.29
N ALA A 167 2.77 3.84 -18.12
CA ALA A 167 2.99 3.00 -16.95
C ALA A 167 1.69 2.48 -16.33
N PHE A 168 0.62 3.28 -16.34
CA PHE A 168 -0.71 2.85 -15.91
C PHE A 168 -1.28 1.77 -16.83
N ASN A 169 -1.19 1.97 -18.15
CA ASN A 169 -1.61 0.99 -19.14
C ASN A 169 -0.78 -0.29 -19.01
N TRP A 170 0.54 -0.17 -18.82
CA TRP A 170 1.40 -1.31 -18.52
C TRP A 170 0.91 -2.10 -17.30
N ALA A 171 0.64 -1.45 -16.18
CA ALA A 171 0.18 -2.12 -14.97
C ALA A 171 -1.17 -2.82 -15.19
N LEU A 172 -2.10 -2.16 -15.89
CA LEU A 172 -3.41 -2.72 -16.21
C LEU A 172 -3.30 -3.95 -17.12
N MET A 173 -2.45 -3.91 -18.15
CA MET A 173 -2.22 -5.04 -19.06
C MET A 173 -1.53 -6.23 -18.39
N ASN A 174 -0.61 -5.97 -17.44
CA ASN A 174 0.02 -7.03 -16.64
C ASN A 174 -0.98 -7.67 -15.67
N VAL A 175 -1.85 -6.87 -15.04
CA VAL A 175 -2.93 -7.39 -14.20
C VAL A 175 -3.90 -8.24 -15.00
N THR A 176 -4.31 -7.82 -16.19
CA THR A 176 -5.24 -8.61 -17.01
C THR A 176 -4.58 -9.82 -17.67
N THR A 177 -3.29 -10.06 -17.43
CA THR A 177 -2.47 -11.12 -18.05
C THR A 177 -2.38 -11.06 -19.57
N VAL A 178 -2.81 -9.93 -20.17
CA VAL A 178 -2.63 -9.66 -21.61
C VAL A 178 -1.15 -9.45 -21.93
N GLY A 179 -0.41 -8.89 -20.97
CA GLY A 179 0.98 -8.47 -21.17
C GLY A 179 1.05 -7.14 -21.91
N SER A 180 2.13 -6.39 -21.71
CA SER A 180 2.34 -5.08 -22.33
C SER A 180 3.47 -5.13 -23.35
N ASN A 181 3.41 -4.26 -24.37
CA ASN A 181 4.53 -4.04 -25.28
C ASN A 181 5.67 -3.25 -24.63
N ILE A 182 5.45 -2.71 -23.43
CA ILE A 182 6.45 -2.01 -22.63
C ILE A 182 7.00 -3.01 -21.61
N PHE A 183 8.32 -3.24 -21.65
CA PHE A 183 9.00 -4.10 -20.69
C PHE A 183 9.89 -3.26 -19.78
N GLY A 184 9.98 -3.64 -18.51
CA GLY A 184 10.89 -2.99 -17.58
C GLY A 184 12.34 -3.28 -17.95
N VAL A 185 13.15 -2.25 -18.12
CA VAL A 185 14.60 -2.38 -18.35
C VAL A 185 15.38 -2.42 -17.03
N THR A 186 14.78 -1.90 -15.95
CA THR A 186 15.37 -1.95 -14.61
C THR A 186 15.01 -3.25 -13.89
N LYS A 187 15.89 -3.68 -12.96
CA LYS A 187 15.63 -4.86 -12.11
C LYS A 187 14.33 -4.72 -11.29
N LEU A 188 14.04 -3.50 -10.82
CA LEU A 188 12.81 -3.21 -10.09
C LEU A 188 11.58 -3.30 -11.02
N GLY A 189 11.64 -2.69 -12.22
CA GLY A 189 10.57 -2.77 -13.21
C GLY A 189 10.24 -4.21 -13.63
N GLN A 190 11.26 -5.05 -13.82
CA GLN A 190 11.09 -6.48 -14.11
C GLN A 190 10.45 -7.24 -12.95
N SER A 191 10.88 -6.96 -11.72
CA SER A 191 10.32 -7.60 -10.52
C SER A 191 8.85 -7.22 -10.31
N LEU A 192 8.46 -5.97 -10.62
CA LEU A 192 7.07 -5.53 -10.53
C LEU A 192 6.15 -6.31 -11.48
N ALA A 193 6.61 -6.63 -12.71
CA ALA A 193 5.84 -7.43 -13.66
C ALA A 193 5.45 -8.81 -13.05
N VAL A 194 6.43 -9.47 -12.40
CA VAL A 194 6.22 -10.77 -11.74
C VAL A 194 5.24 -10.63 -10.58
N VAL A 195 5.38 -9.60 -9.75
CA VAL A 195 4.50 -9.36 -8.60
C VAL A 195 3.06 -9.08 -9.05
N LEU A 196 2.86 -8.28 -10.10
CA LEU A 196 1.54 -8.00 -10.68
C LEU A 196 0.88 -9.27 -11.21
N ALA A 197 1.60 -10.07 -11.99
CA ALA A 197 1.10 -11.33 -12.52
C ALA A 197 0.74 -12.33 -11.42
N ALA A 198 1.62 -12.48 -10.41
CA ALA A 198 1.38 -13.37 -9.26
C ALA A 198 0.18 -12.93 -8.43
N SER A 199 0.04 -11.62 -8.19
CA SER A 199 -1.08 -11.07 -7.42
C SER A 199 -2.41 -11.48 -8.04
N VAL A 200 -2.58 -11.32 -9.35
CA VAL A 200 -3.84 -11.66 -10.03
C VAL A 200 -4.10 -13.15 -10.01
N MET A 201 -3.09 -13.99 -10.25
CA MET A 201 -3.27 -15.45 -10.19
C MET A 201 -3.71 -15.92 -8.80
N ILE A 202 -3.20 -15.30 -7.72
CA ILE A 202 -3.60 -15.63 -6.35
C ILE A 202 -5.05 -15.21 -6.09
N PHE A 203 -5.49 -14.08 -6.63
CA PHE A 203 -6.82 -13.54 -6.34
C PHE A 203 -7.93 -13.99 -7.30
N PHE A 204 -7.59 -14.45 -8.51
CA PHE A 204 -8.57 -14.92 -9.51
C PHE A 204 -9.54 -16.00 -8.99
N PRO A 205 -9.11 -17.00 -8.18
CA PRO A 205 -10.02 -17.98 -7.59
C PRO A 205 -11.12 -17.38 -6.71
N ILE A 206 -10.87 -16.24 -6.06
CA ILE A 206 -11.85 -15.56 -5.20
C ILE A 206 -13.03 -15.06 -6.04
N PHE A 207 -12.76 -14.52 -7.24
CA PHE A 207 -13.80 -14.11 -8.18
C PHE A 207 -14.64 -15.31 -8.63
N THR A 208 -14.00 -16.41 -9.03
CA THR A 208 -14.71 -17.63 -9.44
C THR A 208 -15.57 -18.17 -8.28
N ALA A 209 -15.06 -18.20 -7.06
CA ALA A 209 -15.81 -18.63 -5.89
C ALA A 209 -17.02 -17.73 -5.61
N TYR A 210 -16.87 -16.40 -5.75
CA TYR A 210 -17.96 -15.45 -5.60
C TYR A 210 -19.08 -15.68 -6.62
N VAL A 211 -18.73 -15.79 -7.90
CA VAL A 211 -19.71 -16.02 -8.99
C VAL A 211 -20.42 -17.36 -8.81
N THR A 212 -19.68 -18.43 -8.55
CA THR A 212 -20.24 -19.77 -8.31
C THR A 212 -21.19 -19.78 -7.13
N THR A 213 -20.80 -19.17 -5.99
CA THR A 213 -21.66 -19.10 -4.80
C THR A 213 -22.95 -18.34 -5.10
N LYS A 214 -22.87 -17.21 -5.82
CA LYS A 214 -24.06 -16.42 -6.20
C LYS A 214 -24.98 -17.21 -7.12
N PHE A 215 -24.42 -17.95 -8.09
CA PHE A 215 -25.17 -18.78 -9.01
C PHE A 215 -25.84 -19.97 -8.29
N GLN A 216 -25.10 -20.68 -7.44
CA GLN A 216 -25.62 -21.79 -6.63
C GLN A 216 -26.74 -21.33 -5.70
N ASN A 217 -26.58 -20.18 -5.04
CA ASN A 217 -27.62 -19.62 -4.18
C ASN A 217 -28.87 -19.22 -4.97
N LYS A 218 -28.70 -18.67 -6.18
CA LYS A 218 -29.84 -18.36 -7.07
C LYS A 218 -30.55 -19.64 -7.51
N ARG A 219 -29.80 -20.68 -7.87
CA ARG A 219 -30.36 -21.98 -8.27
C ARG A 219 -31.15 -22.65 -7.14
N LYS A 220 -30.60 -22.71 -5.93
CA LYS A 220 -31.31 -23.24 -4.75
C LYS A 220 -32.60 -22.49 -4.43
N ARG A 221 -32.64 -21.17 -4.65
CA ARG A 221 -33.87 -20.37 -4.48
C ARG A 221 -34.95 -20.69 -5.52
N ILE A 222 -34.55 -21.08 -6.73
CA ILE A 222 -35.49 -21.50 -7.79
C ILE A 222 -35.98 -22.92 -7.52
N GLU A 223 -35.13 -23.83 -7.04
CA GLU A 223 -35.50 -25.22 -6.72
C GLU A 223 -36.42 -25.32 -5.48
N ASN A 224 -36.38 -24.34 -4.57
CA ASN A 224 -37.18 -24.31 -3.34
C ASN A 224 -38.49 -23.49 -3.45
N ASN A 225 -38.79 -22.92 -4.62
CA ASN A 225 -40.00 -22.15 -4.93
C ASN A 225 -40.84 -22.89 -5.97
#